data_AF-A0A1G1VMN2-F1
#
_entry.id   AF-A0A1G1VMN2-F1
#
_cell.length_a   1.000
_cell.length_b   1.000
_cell.length_c   1.000
_cell.angle_alpha   90.00
_cell.angle_beta   90.00
_cell.angle_gamma   90.00
#
_symmetry.space_group_name_H-M   'P 1'
#
loop_
_entity.id
_entity.type
_entity.pdbx_description
1 polymer ?
#
loop_
_entity_poly.entity_id
_entity_poly.type
_entity_poly.pdbx_seq_one_letter_code
_entity_poly.pdbx_strand_id
1 'polypeptide(L)'
;MIDALEWRGRFNPDSVVLKVPREQWRNYVAGMTAIFQLVFEQENPEVLITPLRGAEPLRWALEMMAERTGKVMPIVFSLPLGSAVDPDDISSQRGLKGREKVGVIDRYMEANFDWLKAVGWGDRVRTIMVLDEAQSGKTFTQAFRGLRGYLSKSGLDYIRLVGVVAKDDRPETRPVSRSLSALLREGRRDIHLISLAMPYIDRPHLLPMILRQGEREGAPLLDVVANERGEMAVKQIVSEVLEGMNWPYDRV
;
A
#
# COMPACT_ATOMS: atom_id res chain seq x y z
N MET A 1 -4.86 -7.24 29.57
CA MET A 1 -4.23 -5.93 29.39
C MET A 1 -2.91 -6.18 28.70
N ILE A 2 -2.75 -5.68 27.48
CA ILE A 2 -1.45 -5.69 26.80
C ILE A 2 -0.89 -4.32 27.11
N ASP A 3 0.19 -4.28 27.89
CA ASP A 3 0.87 -3.04 28.23
C ASP A 3 1.30 -2.34 26.94
N ALA A 4 1.13 -1.02 26.92
CA ALA A 4 1.47 -0.18 25.79
C ALA A 4 2.92 -0.49 25.32
N LEU A 5 3.05 -1.05 24.13
CA LEU A 5 4.34 -1.27 23.48
C LEU A 5 4.95 0.09 23.11
N GLU A 6 5.62 0.72 24.07
CA GLU A 6 6.62 1.75 23.79
C GLU A 6 7.81 1.08 23.10
N TRP A 7 7.80 1.01 21.76
CA TRP A 7 8.94 0.45 21.04
C TRP A 7 9.71 1.48 20.22
N ARG A 8 10.99 1.64 20.61
CA ARG A 8 12.04 2.36 19.89
C ARG A 8 12.58 1.46 18.78
N GLY A 9 11.91 1.45 17.62
CA GLY A 9 12.50 0.85 16.42
C GLY A 9 13.86 1.49 16.16
N ARG A 10 14.92 0.67 16.08
CA ARG A 10 16.24 1.12 15.60
C ARG A 10 16.09 1.45 14.11
N PHE A 11 15.59 2.64 13.80
CA PHE A 11 15.64 3.17 12.44
C PHE A 11 17.09 3.12 11.99
N ASN A 12 17.37 2.40 10.90
CA ASN A 12 18.67 2.51 10.26
C ASN A 12 18.79 3.98 9.80
N PRO A 13 19.72 4.78 10.36
CA PRO A 13 19.83 6.19 10.02
C PRO A 13 20.23 6.39 8.55
N ASP A 14 20.87 5.39 7.94
CA ASP A 14 21.22 5.37 6.54
C ASP A 14 20.05 4.82 5.72
N SER A 15 19.28 5.72 5.11
CA SER A 15 18.23 5.33 4.18
C SER A 15 18.84 4.57 2.99
N VAL A 16 18.65 3.24 2.94
CA VAL A 16 19.10 2.36 1.82
C VAL A 16 18.53 2.83 0.49
N VAL A 17 17.41 3.57 0.52
CA VAL A 17 16.80 4.28 -0.61
C VAL A 17 17.85 5.11 -1.38
N LEU A 18 18.74 5.81 -0.67
CA LEU A 18 19.79 6.65 -1.26
C LEU A 18 20.94 5.83 -1.88
N LYS A 19 21.05 4.54 -1.54
CA LYS A 19 22.08 3.62 -2.07
C LYS A 19 21.64 2.94 -3.36
N VAL A 20 20.35 3.03 -3.72
CA VAL A 20 19.82 2.46 -4.96
C VAL A 20 20.28 3.31 -6.16
N PRO A 21 20.82 2.69 -7.24
CA PRO A 21 21.28 3.41 -8.41
C PRO A 21 20.21 4.30 -9.04
N ARG A 22 20.62 5.49 -9.50
CA ARG A 22 19.67 6.50 -9.98
C ARG A 22 18.81 6.06 -11.17
N GLU A 23 19.39 5.23 -12.04
CA GLU A 23 18.70 4.66 -13.20
C GLU A 23 17.52 3.78 -12.81
N GLN A 24 17.64 3.00 -11.73
CA GLN A 24 16.51 2.19 -11.22
C GLN A 24 15.35 3.08 -10.79
N TRP A 25 15.64 4.21 -10.16
CA TRP A 25 14.61 5.19 -9.80
C TRP A 25 13.97 5.86 -11.01
N ARG A 26 14.72 6.12 -12.09
CA ARG A 26 14.14 6.65 -13.34
C ARG A 26 13.12 5.68 -13.93
N ASN A 27 13.47 4.41 -14.05
CA ASN A 27 12.58 3.38 -14.58
C ASN A 27 11.36 3.15 -13.68
N TYR A 28 11.57 3.19 -12.37
CA TYR A 28 10.49 3.13 -11.39
C TYR A 28 9.50 4.29 -11.55
N VAL A 29 9.96 5.54 -11.58
CA VAL A 29 9.07 6.70 -11.73
C VAL A 29 8.35 6.70 -13.08
N ALA A 30 9.03 6.29 -14.15
CA ALA A 30 8.40 6.11 -15.46
C ALA A 30 7.23 5.11 -15.38
N GLY A 31 7.43 3.95 -14.74
CA GLY A 31 6.36 2.97 -14.53
C GLY A 31 5.26 3.46 -13.58
N MET A 32 5.60 4.25 -12.56
CA MET A 32 4.63 4.86 -11.64
C MET A 32 3.64 5.79 -12.35
N THR A 33 3.99 6.33 -13.52
CA THR A 33 3.07 7.16 -14.32
C THR A 33 1.80 6.41 -14.73
N ALA A 34 1.91 5.10 -15.02
CA ALA A 34 0.73 4.28 -15.34
C ALA A 34 -0.18 4.09 -14.11
N ILE A 35 0.41 3.88 -12.93
CA ILE A 35 -0.34 3.77 -11.67
C ILE A 35 -0.99 5.11 -11.35
N PHE A 36 -0.27 6.23 -11.53
CA PHE A 36 -0.78 7.57 -11.32
C PHE A 36 -1.99 7.87 -12.22
N GLN A 37 -1.89 7.61 -13.52
CA GLN A 37 -3.01 7.72 -14.46
C GLN A 37 -4.21 6.88 -14.04
N LEU A 38 -3.96 5.65 -13.65
CA LEU A 38 -5.00 4.74 -13.21
C LEU A 38 -5.73 5.27 -11.98
N VAL A 39 -4.98 5.70 -10.96
CA VAL A 39 -5.53 6.24 -9.71
C VAL A 39 -6.31 7.52 -9.96
N PHE A 40 -5.73 8.50 -10.66
CA PHE A 40 -6.27 9.86 -10.68
C PHE A 40 -7.16 10.20 -11.88
N GLU A 41 -7.20 9.35 -12.92
CA GLU A 41 -7.89 9.69 -14.17
C GLU A 41 -8.85 8.61 -14.64
N GLN A 42 -8.53 7.34 -14.40
CA GLN A 42 -9.35 6.23 -14.89
C GLN A 42 -10.29 5.70 -13.80
N GLU A 43 -9.73 5.38 -12.63
CA GLU A 43 -10.46 4.73 -11.56
C GLU A 43 -10.98 5.71 -10.50
N ASN A 44 -10.23 6.78 -10.22
CA ASN A 44 -10.54 7.86 -9.27
C ASN A 44 -11.18 7.34 -7.97
N PRO A 45 -10.50 6.48 -7.20
CA PRO A 45 -11.08 5.87 -6.02
C PRO A 45 -11.25 6.90 -4.90
N GLU A 46 -12.31 6.80 -4.10
CA GLU A 46 -12.41 7.62 -2.89
C GLU A 46 -11.45 7.14 -1.79
N VAL A 47 -11.17 5.83 -1.78
CA VAL A 47 -10.28 5.19 -0.80
C VAL A 47 -9.20 4.37 -1.49
N LEU A 48 -7.95 4.61 -1.12
CA LEU A 48 -6.79 3.82 -1.52
C LEU A 48 -6.31 3.00 -0.32
N ILE A 49 -6.25 1.68 -0.49
CA ILE A 49 -5.76 0.74 0.51
C ILE A 49 -4.39 0.21 0.11
N THR A 50 -3.39 0.39 0.98
CA THR A 50 -2.01 -0.07 0.74
C THR A 50 -1.58 -1.09 1.80
N PRO A 51 -1.27 -2.35 1.44
CA PRO A 51 -0.69 -3.30 2.39
C PRO A 51 0.69 -2.83 2.86
N LEU A 52 0.92 -2.79 4.18
CA LEU A 52 2.15 -2.21 4.76
C LEU A 52 3.44 -2.83 4.23
N ARG A 53 3.43 -4.15 3.98
CA ARG A 53 4.63 -4.85 3.50
C ARG A 53 4.73 -4.77 1.97
N GLY A 54 5.37 -3.70 1.49
CA GLY A 54 5.85 -3.56 0.10
C GLY A 54 5.19 -2.43 -0.70
N ALA A 55 3.99 -1.98 -0.32
CA ALA A 55 3.28 -0.96 -1.09
C ALA A 55 3.60 0.49 -0.69
N GLU A 56 4.24 0.74 0.46
CA GLU A 56 4.53 2.11 0.94
C GLU A 56 5.38 2.95 -0.03
N PRO A 57 6.45 2.44 -0.66
CA PRO A 57 7.16 3.21 -1.68
C PRO A 57 6.25 3.65 -2.84
N LEU A 58 5.30 2.79 -3.25
CA LEU A 58 4.30 3.13 -4.28
C LEU A 58 3.41 4.28 -3.82
N ARG A 59 2.93 4.23 -2.55
CA ARG A 59 2.15 5.31 -1.94
C ARG A 59 2.92 6.64 -1.95
N TRP A 60 4.15 6.64 -1.45
CA TRP A 60 4.94 7.86 -1.33
C TRP A 60 5.28 8.49 -2.68
N ALA A 61 5.55 7.65 -3.68
CA ALA A 61 5.74 8.12 -5.04
C ALA A 61 4.47 8.76 -5.60
N LEU A 62 3.29 8.15 -5.39
CA LEU A 62 2.00 8.72 -5.79
C LEU A 62 1.73 10.05 -5.09
N GLU A 63 1.99 10.16 -3.79
CA GLU A 63 1.83 11.40 -3.04
C GLU A 63 2.69 12.53 -3.61
N MET A 64 3.96 12.25 -3.91
CA MET A 64 4.84 13.26 -4.50
C MET A 64 4.39 13.68 -5.90
N MET A 65 3.95 12.71 -6.72
CA MET A 65 3.41 12.99 -8.05
C MET A 65 2.12 13.82 -7.97
N ALA A 66 1.25 13.54 -6.99
CA ALA A 66 0.00 14.28 -6.77
C ALA A 66 0.28 15.71 -6.32
N GLU A 67 1.19 15.91 -5.37
CA GLU A 67 1.63 17.23 -4.90
C GLU A 67 2.15 18.09 -6.05
N ARG A 68 3.04 17.52 -6.90
CA ARG A 68 3.61 18.24 -8.05
C ARG A 68 2.56 18.63 -9.09
N THR A 69 1.46 17.89 -9.19
CA THR A 69 0.41 18.10 -10.20
C THR A 69 -0.84 18.75 -9.65
N GLY A 70 -0.85 19.13 -8.37
CA GLY A 70 -2.01 19.71 -7.71
C GLY A 70 -3.20 18.75 -7.56
N LYS A 71 -3.00 17.43 -7.74
CA LYS A 71 -4.07 16.44 -7.56
C LYS A 71 -4.25 16.11 -6.08
N VAL A 72 -5.50 15.91 -5.67
CA VAL A 72 -5.84 15.53 -4.29
C VAL A 72 -5.79 14.03 -4.15
N MET A 73 -4.95 13.53 -3.23
CA MET A 73 -4.89 12.10 -2.90
C MET A 73 -6.26 11.58 -2.41
N PRO A 74 -6.65 10.34 -2.80
CA PRO A 74 -7.72 9.61 -2.12
C PRO A 74 -7.47 9.49 -0.61
N ILE A 75 -8.51 9.14 0.15
CA ILE A 75 -8.35 8.77 1.55
C ILE A 75 -7.50 7.49 1.60
N VAL A 76 -6.36 7.53 2.28
CA VAL A 76 -5.44 6.39 2.33
C VAL A 76 -5.63 5.59 3.61
N PHE A 77 -5.82 4.28 3.46
CA PHE A 77 -5.81 3.32 4.57
C PHE A 77 -4.67 2.32 4.40
N SER A 78 -3.76 2.31 5.38
CA SER A 78 -2.61 1.42 5.37
C SER A 78 -2.98 0.09 6.05
N LEU A 79 -3.16 -0.96 5.27
CA LEU A 79 -3.68 -2.24 5.73
C LEU A 79 -2.57 -3.09 6.38
N PRO A 80 -2.64 -3.44 7.68
CA PRO A 80 -1.59 -4.12 8.46
C PRO A 80 -1.42 -5.62 8.12
N LEU A 81 -1.33 -5.95 6.84
CA LEU A 81 -1.04 -7.28 6.36
C LEU A 81 0.45 -7.44 6.07
N GLY A 82 1.03 -8.49 6.65
CA GLY A 82 2.43 -8.87 6.40
C GLY A 82 3.44 -8.23 7.34
N SER A 83 3.01 -7.30 8.19
CA SER A 83 3.81 -6.72 9.28
C SER A 83 3.91 -7.66 10.46
N ALA A 84 5.07 -7.65 11.12
CA ALA A 84 5.29 -8.39 12.36
C ALA A 84 4.38 -7.82 13.46
N VAL A 85 3.84 -8.70 14.31
CA VAL A 85 2.99 -8.32 15.45
C VAL A 85 3.74 -8.31 16.77
N ASP A 86 4.99 -8.78 16.77
CA ASP A 86 5.85 -8.85 17.95
C ASP A 86 7.08 -7.95 17.71
N PRO A 87 7.20 -6.82 18.43
CA PRO A 87 8.33 -5.92 18.31
C PRO A 87 9.57 -6.41 19.06
N ASP A 88 9.45 -7.38 19.98
CA ASP A 88 10.52 -7.84 20.87
C ASP A 88 11.31 -9.04 20.31
N ASP A 89 10.75 -9.78 19.35
CA ASP A 89 11.41 -10.94 18.75
C ASP A 89 11.50 -10.87 17.21
N ILE A 90 12.58 -10.24 16.74
CA ILE A 90 12.97 -10.17 15.32
C ILE A 90 13.23 -11.57 14.73
N SER A 91 13.62 -12.55 15.55
CA SER A 91 14.01 -13.88 15.08
C SER A 91 12.82 -14.83 14.87
N SER A 92 11.69 -14.57 15.53
CA SER A 92 10.47 -15.38 15.42
C SER A 92 9.35 -14.75 14.60
N GLN A 93 9.66 -13.73 13.77
CA GLN A 93 8.77 -13.00 12.85
C GLN A 93 7.90 -13.91 11.95
N ARG A 94 6.88 -14.54 12.53
CA ARG A 94 5.87 -15.31 11.82
C ARG A 94 4.77 -14.34 11.41
N GLY A 95 4.61 -14.13 10.11
CA GLY A 95 3.48 -13.38 9.60
C GLY A 95 2.15 -14.03 10.03
N LEU A 96 1.12 -13.22 10.22
CA LEU A 96 -0.24 -13.66 10.55
C LEU A 96 -0.68 -14.84 9.67
N LYS A 97 -1.29 -15.87 10.28
CA LYS A 97 -1.89 -17.00 9.55
C LYS A 97 -3.18 -16.56 8.86
N GLY A 98 -3.64 -17.36 7.89
CA GLY A 98 -4.76 -17.00 7.01
C GLY A 98 -6.04 -16.53 7.72
N ARG A 99 -6.46 -17.21 8.81
CA ARG A 99 -7.65 -16.81 9.59
C ARG A 99 -7.43 -15.51 10.39
N GLU A 100 -6.24 -15.33 10.95
CA GLU A 100 -5.89 -14.12 11.71
C GLU A 100 -5.88 -12.89 10.80
N LYS A 101 -5.38 -13.04 9.58
CA LYS A 101 -5.40 -11.97 8.57
C LYS A 101 -6.81 -11.51 8.23
N VAL A 102 -7.76 -12.43 8.05
CA VAL A 102 -9.16 -12.07 7.76
C VAL A 102 -9.77 -11.29 8.93
N GLY A 103 -9.57 -11.75 10.17
CA GLY A 103 -10.07 -11.03 11.35
C GLY A 103 -9.39 -9.67 11.60
N VAL A 104 -8.16 -9.47 11.11
CA VAL A 104 -7.50 -8.15 11.12
C VAL A 104 -8.09 -7.24 10.06
N ILE A 105 -8.28 -7.73 8.83
CA ILE A 105 -8.93 -6.95 7.75
C ILE A 105 -10.32 -6.52 8.21
N ASP A 106 -11.10 -7.43 8.78
CA ASP A 106 -12.47 -7.17 9.21
C ASP A 106 -12.56 -6.04 10.24
N ARG A 107 -11.80 -6.13 11.34
CA ARG A 107 -11.77 -5.12 12.39
C ARG A 107 -11.22 -3.79 11.90
N TYR A 108 -10.18 -3.84 11.07
CA TYR A 108 -9.57 -2.65 10.50
C TYR A 108 -10.54 -1.91 9.58
N MET A 109 -11.26 -2.64 8.71
CA MET A 109 -12.24 -2.03 7.82
C MET A 109 -13.46 -1.50 8.57
N GLU A 110 -13.96 -2.23 9.56
CA GLU A 110 -15.05 -1.76 10.43
C GLU A 110 -14.73 -0.41 11.06
N ALA A 111 -13.60 -0.32 11.76
CA ALA A 111 -13.17 0.93 12.38
C ALA A 111 -12.97 2.08 11.37
N ASN A 112 -12.41 1.80 10.18
CA ASN A 112 -12.23 2.84 9.16
C ASN A 112 -13.55 3.28 8.51
N PHE A 113 -14.50 2.37 8.27
CA PHE A 113 -15.82 2.72 7.74
C PHE A 113 -16.69 3.46 8.76
N ASP A 114 -16.60 3.10 10.03
CA ASP A 114 -17.30 3.83 11.09
C ASP A 114 -16.74 5.24 11.24
N TRP A 115 -15.41 5.40 11.15
CA TRP A 115 -14.80 6.71 11.06
C TRP A 115 -15.29 7.49 9.83
N LEU A 116 -15.31 6.88 8.64
CA LEU A 116 -15.81 7.52 7.43
C LEU A 116 -17.26 8.00 7.59
N LYS A 117 -18.13 7.20 8.23
CA LYS A 117 -19.51 7.63 8.54
C LYS A 117 -19.52 8.82 9.49
N ALA A 118 -18.72 8.79 10.56
CA ALA A 118 -18.64 9.87 11.55
C ALA A 118 -18.22 11.21 10.93
N VAL A 119 -17.31 11.18 9.94
CA VAL A 119 -16.86 12.38 9.22
C VAL A 119 -17.72 12.73 7.99
N GLY A 120 -18.89 12.11 7.81
CA GLY A 120 -19.83 12.41 6.72
C GLY A 120 -19.45 11.87 5.34
N TRP A 121 -18.54 10.90 5.29
CA TRP A 121 -18.05 10.23 4.07
C TRP A 121 -18.65 8.84 3.83
N GLY A 122 -19.26 8.21 4.85
CA GLY A 122 -19.69 6.81 4.81
C GLY A 122 -20.49 6.42 3.56
N ASP A 123 -21.48 7.22 3.17
CA ASP A 123 -22.35 6.92 2.02
C ASP A 123 -21.79 7.41 0.67
N ARG A 124 -20.64 8.10 0.69
CA ARG A 124 -20.01 8.70 -0.49
C ARG A 124 -19.00 7.76 -1.15
N VAL A 125 -18.51 6.75 -0.43
CA VAL A 125 -17.54 5.79 -0.98
C VAL A 125 -18.23 4.88 -1.99
N ARG A 126 -17.78 4.92 -3.24
CA ARG A 126 -18.29 4.08 -4.34
C ARG A 126 -17.21 3.21 -4.96
N THR A 127 -15.95 3.60 -4.82
CA THR A 127 -14.80 2.88 -5.33
C THR A 127 -13.70 2.81 -4.28
N ILE A 128 -13.27 1.60 -3.96
CA ILE A 128 -12.08 1.32 -3.16
C ILE A 128 -11.04 0.71 -4.07
N MET A 129 -9.80 1.20 -4.01
CA MET A 129 -8.67 0.62 -4.73
C MET A 129 -7.69 -0.02 -3.75
N VAL A 130 -7.24 -1.24 -4.05
CA VAL A 130 -6.14 -1.91 -3.34
C VAL A 130 -4.88 -1.84 -4.19
N LEU A 131 -3.86 -1.15 -3.73
CA LEU A 131 -2.56 -1.05 -4.41
C LEU A 131 -1.50 -1.86 -3.67
N ASP A 132 -0.89 -2.83 -4.33
CA ASP A 132 0.15 -3.67 -3.72
C ASP A 132 1.32 -3.95 -4.68
N GLU A 133 2.50 -4.18 -4.11
CA GLU A 133 3.66 -4.74 -4.81
C GLU A 133 3.56 -6.28 -4.81
N ALA A 134 3.44 -6.89 -5.99
CA ALA A 134 3.47 -8.33 -6.12
C ALA A 134 4.84 -8.87 -6.49
N GLN A 135 5.58 -9.33 -5.48
CA GLN A 135 6.67 -10.29 -5.71
C GLN A 135 6.12 -11.68 -6.07
N SER A 136 4.99 -12.07 -5.47
CA SER A 136 4.23 -13.26 -5.87
C SER A 136 2.71 -13.03 -5.92
N GLY A 137 2.23 -11.88 -5.43
CA GLY A 137 0.80 -11.53 -5.39
C GLY A 137 -0.01 -12.21 -4.29
N LYS A 138 0.63 -12.96 -3.38
CA LYS A 138 -0.08 -13.63 -2.26
C LYS A 138 -0.70 -12.64 -1.28
N THR A 139 0.00 -11.57 -0.92
CA THR A 139 -0.49 -10.52 -0.01
C THR A 139 -1.69 -9.81 -0.63
N PHE A 140 -1.53 -9.26 -1.83
CA PHE A 140 -2.62 -8.72 -2.63
C PHE A 140 -3.84 -9.66 -2.71
N THR A 141 -3.64 -10.92 -3.10
CA THR A 141 -4.78 -11.86 -3.26
C THR A 141 -5.54 -12.05 -1.95
N GLN A 142 -4.82 -12.09 -0.82
CA GLN A 142 -5.42 -12.20 0.51
C GLN A 142 -6.17 -10.91 0.89
N ALA A 143 -5.55 -9.74 0.69
CA ALA A 143 -6.17 -8.45 0.94
C ALA A 143 -7.45 -8.30 0.11
N PHE A 144 -7.34 -8.48 -1.20
CA PHE A 144 -8.44 -8.31 -2.14
C PHE A 144 -9.62 -9.25 -1.85
N ARG A 145 -9.36 -10.53 -1.59
CA ARG A 145 -10.42 -11.49 -1.23
C ARG A 145 -11.03 -11.19 0.14
N GLY A 146 -10.21 -10.80 1.11
CA GLY A 146 -10.68 -10.42 2.44
C GLY A 146 -11.59 -9.19 2.39
N LEU A 147 -11.17 -8.16 1.67
CA LEU A 147 -11.95 -6.93 1.46
C LEU A 147 -13.25 -7.21 0.72
N ARG A 148 -13.22 -8.00 -0.36
CA ARG A 148 -14.43 -8.42 -1.06
C ARG A 148 -15.40 -9.17 -0.14
N GLY A 149 -14.88 -10.06 0.71
CA GLY A 149 -15.68 -10.77 1.71
C GLY A 149 -16.27 -9.83 2.77
N TYR A 150 -15.50 -8.82 3.21
CA TYR A 150 -15.96 -7.79 4.14
C TYR A 150 -17.07 -6.93 3.54
N LEU A 151 -16.94 -6.47 2.29
CA LEU A 151 -17.96 -5.65 1.65
C LEU A 151 -19.28 -6.41 1.52
N SER A 152 -19.23 -7.67 1.12
CA SER A 152 -20.44 -8.50 0.97
C SER A 152 -21.13 -8.80 2.29
N LYS A 153 -20.39 -9.24 3.32
CA LYS A 153 -21.00 -9.52 4.63
C LYS A 153 -21.61 -8.28 5.30
N SER A 154 -21.09 -7.10 4.97
CA SER A 154 -21.52 -5.81 5.54
C SER A 154 -22.60 -5.11 4.71
N GLY A 155 -23.10 -5.74 3.64
CA GLY A 155 -24.11 -5.14 2.75
C GLY A 155 -23.60 -3.95 1.92
N LEU A 156 -22.29 -3.88 1.69
CA LEU A 156 -21.59 -2.81 0.96
C LEU A 156 -21.23 -3.24 -0.48
N ASP A 157 -21.95 -4.21 -1.05
CA ASP A 157 -21.70 -4.74 -2.41
C ASP A 157 -21.85 -3.69 -3.53
N TYR A 158 -22.45 -2.53 -3.22
CA TYR A 158 -22.51 -1.39 -4.13
C TYR A 158 -21.16 -0.69 -4.31
N ILE A 159 -20.17 -0.95 -3.43
CA ILE A 159 -18.83 -0.39 -3.52
C ILE A 159 -18.00 -1.24 -4.47
N ARG A 160 -17.51 -0.63 -5.55
CA ARG A 160 -16.62 -1.29 -6.50
C ARG A 160 -15.23 -1.44 -5.89
N LEU A 161 -14.70 -2.66 -5.88
CA LEU A 161 -13.36 -2.97 -5.40
C LEU A 161 -12.40 -3.17 -6.58
N VAL A 162 -11.48 -2.23 -6.76
CA VAL A 162 -10.45 -2.25 -7.79
C VAL A 162 -9.12 -2.72 -7.18
N GLY A 163 -8.36 -3.49 -7.92
CA GLY A 163 -7.06 -4.00 -7.53
C GLY A 163 -5.99 -3.51 -8.49
N VAL A 164 -4.88 -3.02 -7.96
CA VAL A 164 -3.71 -2.63 -8.72
C VAL A 164 -2.51 -3.38 -8.17
N VAL A 165 -1.88 -4.14 -9.05
CA VAL A 165 -0.76 -4.99 -8.71
C VAL A 165 0.46 -4.53 -9.48
N ALA A 166 1.39 -3.89 -8.79
CA ALA A 166 2.69 -3.55 -9.34
C ALA A 166 3.58 -4.80 -9.29
N LYS A 167 3.90 -5.36 -10.45
CA LYS A 167 4.80 -6.51 -10.56
C LYS A 167 6.15 -6.08 -11.13
N ASP A 168 7.19 -6.43 -10.40
CA ASP A 168 8.56 -6.41 -10.91
C ASP A 168 8.68 -7.37 -12.10
N ASP A 169 9.06 -6.82 -13.24
CA ASP A 169 9.13 -7.47 -14.55
C ASP A 169 10.51 -8.03 -14.87
N ARG A 170 11.49 -7.84 -13.97
CA ARG A 170 12.83 -8.39 -14.13
C ARG A 170 12.84 -9.93 -14.17
N PRO A 171 13.68 -10.57 -15.00
CA PRO A 171 13.70 -12.03 -15.19
C PRO A 171 13.94 -12.86 -13.91
N GLU A 172 14.70 -12.31 -12.97
CA GLU A 172 15.04 -12.93 -11.68
C GLU A 172 13.88 -12.92 -10.67
N THR A 173 12.78 -12.25 -11.01
CA THR A 173 11.63 -12.14 -10.11
C THR A 173 10.81 -13.42 -10.08
N ARG A 174 10.19 -13.69 -8.92
CA ARG A 174 9.35 -14.87 -8.79
C ARG A 174 8.15 -14.78 -9.73
N PRO A 175 7.71 -15.92 -10.31
CA PRO A 175 6.49 -15.95 -11.09
C PRO A 175 5.29 -15.55 -10.21
N VAL A 176 4.28 -15.00 -10.87
CA VAL A 176 2.98 -14.73 -10.25
C VAL A 176 2.45 -16.03 -9.62
N SER A 177 1.96 -15.96 -8.37
CA SER A 177 1.41 -17.13 -7.71
C SER A 177 0.17 -17.66 -8.44
N ARG A 178 -0.06 -18.97 -8.37
CA ARG A 178 -1.29 -19.60 -8.92
C ARG A 178 -2.56 -18.90 -8.42
N SER A 179 -2.57 -18.42 -7.19
CA SER A 179 -3.69 -17.70 -6.59
C SER A 179 -3.98 -16.36 -7.26
N LEU A 180 -2.95 -15.55 -7.54
CA LEU A 180 -3.12 -14.31 -8.29
C LEU A 180 -3.50 -14.60 -9.74
N SER A 181 -2.91 -15.61 -10.39
CA SER A 181 -3.32 -16.03 -11.74
C SER A 181 -4.76 -16.53 -11.82
N ALA A 182 -5.29 -17.14 -10.76
CA ALA A 182 -6.69 -17.53 -10.67
C ALA A 182 -7.58 -16.29 -10.49
N LEU A 183 -7.20 -15.38 -9.59
CA LEU A 183 -7.92 -14.14 -9.35
C LEU A 183 -8.02 -13.25 -10.62
N LEU A 184 -6.92 -13.12 -11.38
CA LEU A 184 -6.90 -12.40 -12.67
C LEU A 184 -7.81 -13.05 -13.72
N ARG A 185 -8.03 -14.38 -13.66
CA ARG A 185 -8.97 -15.08 -14.55
C ARG A 185 -10.43 -14.87 -14.12
N GLU A 186 -10.69 -14.78 -12.83
CA GLU A 186 -12.02 -14.57 -12.24
C GLU A 186 -12.52 -13.13 -12.42
N GLY A 187 -11.65 -12.13 -12.36
CA GLY A 187 -12.02 -10.71 -12.25
C GLY A 187 -11.44 -9.80 -13.32
N ARG A 188 -11.41 -10.22 -14.60
CA ARG A 188 -10.71 -9.54 -15.73
C ARG A 188 -10.95 -8.02 -15.91
N ARG A 189 -11.88 -7.38 -15.19
CA ARG A 189 -12.17 -5.93 -15.29
C ARG A 189 -11.75 -5.09 -14.09
N ASP A 190 -11.64 -5.68 -12.90
CA ASP A 190 -11.41 -4.91 -11.67
C ASP A 190 -9.99 -5.07 -11.13
N ILE A 191 -9.10 -5.77 -11.84
CA ILE A 191 -7.71 -5.95 -11.42
C ILE A 191 -6.76 -5.58 -12.55
N HIS A 192 -5.92 -4.59 -12.26
CA HIS A 192 -4.86 -4.08 -13.12
C HIS A 192 -3.53 -4.69 -12.70
N LEU A 193 -2.86 -5.36 -13.63
CA LEU A 193 -1.49 -5.82 -13.44
C LEU A 193 -0.57 -4.87 -14.20
N ILE A 194 0.26 -4.13 -13.48
CA ILE A 194 1.18 -3.15 -14.04
C ILE A 194 2.60 -3.65 -13.87
N SER A 195 3.33 -3.77 -14.97
CA SER A 195 4.78 -4.00 -14.95
C SER A 195 5.46 -2.75 -14.41
N LEU A 196 6.24 -2.90 -13.36
CA LEU A 196 6.95 -1.81 -12.70
C LEU A 196 8.35 -2.27 -12.31
N ALA A 197 9.38 -1.64 -12.85
CA ALA A 197 10.76 -1.89 -12.47
C ALA A 197 11.01 -1.41 -11.03
N MET A 198 10.74 -2.27 -10.05
CA MET A 198 10.84 -1.94 -8.64
C MET A 198 12.32 -1.74 -8.26
N PRO A 199 12.69 -0.61 -7.62
CA PRO A 199 14.02 -0.48 -7.04
C PRO A 199 14.19 -1.58 -6.00
N TYR A 200 15.31 -2.32 -6.05
CA TYR A 200 15.53 -3.39 -5.07
C TYR A 200 15.85 -2.78 -3.71
N ILE A 201 14.86 -2.73 -2.83
CA ILE A 201 15.01 -2.34 -1.43
C ILE A 201 14.91 -3.62 -0.60
N ASP A 202 16.03 -4.08 -0.05
CA ASP A 202 16.07 -5.37 0.65
C ASP A 202 15.11 -5.40 1.86
N ARG A 203 14.44 -6.54 2.06
CA ARG A 203 13.32 -6.74 2.98
C ARG A 203 13.64 -6.54 4.47
N PRO A 204 14.85 -6.81 5.00
CA PRO A 204 15.23 -6.45 6.36
C PRO A 204 15.39 -4.93 6.57
N HIS A 205 15.44 -4.16 5.47
CA HIS A 205 15.69 -2.72 5.43
C HIS A 205 14.52 -1.91 4.87
N LEU A 206 13.47 -2.58 4.39
CA LEU A 206 12.15 -1.99 4.19
C LEU A 206 11.62 -1.57 5.57
N LEU A 207 11.96 -0.33 5.92
CA LEU A 207 11.22 0.60 6.77
C LEU A 207 10.55 -0.14 7.93
N PRO A 208 11.16 -0.23 9.13
CA PRO A 208 10.49 -0.86 10.25
C PRO A 208 9.17 -0.13 10.52
N MET A 209 8.07 -0.71 10.07
CA MET A 209 6.72 -0.22 10.31
C MET A 209 6.24 -0.89 11.59
N ILE A 210 6.05 -0.09 12.62
CA ILE A 210 5.55 -0.56 13.91
C ILE A 210 4.04 -0.47 13.86
N LEU A 211 3.38 -1.56 14.24
CA LEU A 211 1.97 -1.55 14.61
C LEU A 211 1.89 -1.07 16.06
N ARG A 212 1.47 0.18 16.28
CA ARG A 212 1.17 0.69 17.62
C ARG A 212 -0.32 0.46 17.90
N GLN A 213 -0.70 0.07 19.11
CA GLN A 213 -2.09 0.25 19.51
C GLN A 213 -2.35 1.74 19.70
N GLY A 214 -3.16 2.32 18.81
CA GLY A 214 -3.72 3.66 18.92
C GLY A 214 -5.18 3.59 19.36
N GLU A 215 -5.73 4.75 19.72
CA GLU A 215 -7.16 4.93 19.91
C GLU A 215 -7.61 6.05 18.98
N ARG A 216 -8.57 5.75 18.09
CA ARG A 216 -9.28 6.78 17.33
C ARG A 216 -10.73 6.75 17.79
N GLU A 217 -11.18 7.85 18.40
CA GLU A 217 -12.56 7.98 18.90
C GLU A 217 -12.99 6.84 19.85
N GLY A 218 -12.05 6.30 20.63
CA GLY A 218 -12.31 5.23 21.61
C GLY A 218 -12.26 3.80 21.05
N ALA A 219 -11.97 3.62 19.75
CA ALA A 219 -11.74 2.30 19.16
C ALA A 219 -10.23 1.98 19.11
N PRO A 220 -9.78 0.83 19.65
CA PRO A 220 -8.39 0.41 19.56
C PRO A 220 -8.05 0.04 18.10
N LEU A 221 -7.15 0.82 17.49
CA LEU A 221 -6.66 0.61 16.13
C LEU A 221 -5.18 0.24 16.14
N LEU A 222 -4.75 -0.49 15.11
CA LEU A 222 -3.33 -0.66 14.84
C LEU A 222 -2.88 0.55 14.02
N ASP A 223 -2.25 1.51 14.68
CA ASP A 223 -1.63 2.68 14.05
C ASP A 223 -0.29 2.28 13.44
N VAL A 224 -0.02 2.85 12.27
CA VAL A 224 1.20 2.61 11.53
C VAL A 224 2.13 3.80 11.70
N VAL A 225 3.30 3.56 12.30
CA VAL A 225 4.36 4.58 12.33
C VAL A 225 5.25 4.37 11.11
N ALA A 226 5.15 5.28 10.13
CA ALA A 226 5.98 5.28 8.94
C ALA A 226 7.42 5.70 9.27
N ASN A 227 8.39 5.19 8.50
CA ASN A 227 9.76 5.69 8.57
C ASN A 227 9.86 7.00 7.78
N GLU A 228 9.66 8.13 8.47
CA GLU A 228 9.68 9.48 7.90
C GLU A 228 10.91 9.76 7.03
N ARG A 229 12.10 9.29 7.44
CA ARG A 229 13.33 9.47 6.66
C ARG A 229 13.31 8.71 5.34
N GLY A 230 12.73 7.51 5.34
CA GLY A 230 12.55 6.71 4.13
C GLY A 230 11.53 7.35 3.19
N GLU A 231 10.42 7.83 3.73
CA GLU A 231 9.40 8.57 2.99
C GLU A 231 9.99 9.82 2.33
N MET A 232 10.66 10.68 3.11
CA MET A 232 11.30 11.89 2.59
C MET A 232 12.33 11.56 1.49
N ALA A 233 13.15 10.53 1.69
CA ALA A 233 14.13 10.12 0.69
C ALA A 233 13.48 9.67 -0.62
N VAL A 234 12.40 8.88 -0.55
CA VAL A 234 11.65 8.46 -1.75
C VAL A 234 11.02 9.67 -2.44
N LYS A 235 10.34 10.55 -1.69
CA LYS A 235 9.69 11.75 -2.24
C LYS A 235 10.70 12.67 -2.93
N GLN A 236 11.83 12.95 -2.27
CA GLN A 236 12.92 13.75 -2.85
C GLN A 236 13.43 13.12 -4.17
N ILE A 237 13.73 11.82 -4.14
CA ILE A 237 14.22 11.08 -5.30
C ILE A 237 13.20 11.11 -6.46
N VAL A 238 11.92 10.95 -6.17
CA VAL A 238 10.85 11.00 -7.17
C VAL A 238 10.78 12.41 -7.77
N SER A 239 10.78 13.46 -6.95
CA SER A 239 10.76 14.86 -7.43
C SER A 239 11.91 15.16 -8.39
N GLU A 240 13.15 14.88 -7.97
CA GLU A 240 14.37 15.09 -8.77
C GLU A 240 14.33 14.31 -10.11
N VAL A 241 13.78 13.10 -10.14
CA VAL A 241 13.65 12.35 -11.40
C VAL A 241 12.60 12.97 -12.30
N LEU A 242 11.45 13.36 -11.74
CA LEU A 242 10.40 14.03 -12.49
C LEU A 242 10.90 15.37 -13.06
N GLU A 243 11.78 16.11 -12.37
CA GLU A 243 12.38 17.36 -12.89
C GLU A 243 13.26 17.11 -14.13
N GLY A 244 13.93 15.96 -14.17
CA GLY A 244 14.75 15.54 -15.30
C GLY A 244 13.98 14.80 -16.41
N MET A 245 12.67 14.59 -16.24
CA MET A 245 11.81 13.90 -17.21
C MET A 245 10.95 14.90 -17.97
N ASN A 246 10.70 14.65 -19.25
CA ASN A 246 9.65 15.37 -19.99
C ASN A 246 8.30 14.72 -19.67
N TRP A 247 7.82 14.93 -18.44
CA TRP A 247 6.62 14.28 -17.93
C TRP A 247 5.37 15.00 -18.44
N PRO A 248 4.37 14.31 -19.04
CA PRO A 248 3.21 14.95 -19.65
C PRO A 248 2.35 15.79 -18.68
N TYR A 249 2.58 15.67 -17.38
CA TYR A 249 1.88 16.42 -16.34
C TYR A 249 2.58 17.71 -15.90
N ASP A 250 3.76 18.02 -16.43
CA ASP A 250 4.49 19.28 -16.12
C ASP A 250 3.89 20.53 -16.78
N ARG A 251 2.79 20.37 -17.53
CA ARG A 251 2.15 21.45 -18.31
C ARG A 251 0.77 21.88 -17.79
N VAL A 252 0.42 21.51 -16.56
CA VAL A 252 -0.85 21.88 -15.92
C VAL A 252 -0.63 23.02 -14.95
#